data_AF-A0A749PNV8-F1
#
_entry.id   AF-A0A749PNV8-F1
#
_cell.length_a   1.000
_cell.length_b   1.000
_cell.length_c   1.000
_cell.angle_alpha   90.00
_cell.angle_beta   90.00
_cell.angle_gamma   90.00
#
_symmetry.space_group_name_H-M   'P 1'
#
loop_
_entity.id
_entity.type
_entity.pdbx_description
1 polymer ?
#
loop_
_entity_poly.entity_id
_entity_poly.type
_entity_poly.pdbx_seq_one_letter_code
_entity_poly.pdbx_strand_id
1 'polypeptide(L)'
;NIQSSYAAGRWKQQVANKTERPYWQRVAVMDLHTRPRHALLNGFTAAADSPVWDYFYPPDGYGCRCRIRAFTRAQVEARGFAVHEPELYDIEQEYGIPGKTRTVKAMKIGGEVYTADPGFGFNPGKVAFTPTLDKYATQAARQYITGSLTGPDFARGLASALAGDASPQQTYPVAMLPGEPDTLRTISVAQTTMPELSADAAGFVAAQQTIENPTHTVTHDGMTWYARRADNVWQVAGVRERLLSVLKQGDSLDSLLPEGVNVPDNH
;
A
#
# COMPACT_ATOMS: atom_id res chain seq x y z
N ASN A 1 10.16 4.13 -7.92
CA ASN A 1 10.21 5.28 -8.86
C ASN A 1 10.87 6.46 -8.16
N ILE A 2 11.92 7.06 -8.76
CA ILE A 2 12.68 8.20 -8.21
C ILE A 2 11.76 9.37 -7.77
N GLN A 3 10.71 9.67 -8.53
CA GLN A 3 9.79 10.77 -8.20
C GLN A 3 9.03 10.52 -6.89
N SER A 4 8.58 9.29 -6.66
CA SER A 4 7.90 8.91 -5.40
C SER A 4 8.86 9.03 -4.21
N SER A 5 10.12 8.59 -4.36
CA SER A 5 11.13 8.71 -3.30
C SER A 5 11.47 10.17 -2.98
N TYR A 6 11.61 11.03 -4.00
CA TYR A 6 11.81 12.47 -3.81
C TYR A 6 10.59 13.12 -3.13
N ALA A 7 9.38 12.77 -3.57
CA ALA A 7 8.14 13.26 -2.99
C ALA A 7 7.98 12.85 -1.51
N ALA A 8 8.40 11.63 -1.16
CA ALA A 8 8.40 11.15 0.23
C ALA A 8 9.31 11.99 1.14
N GLY A 9 10.52 12.33 0.66
CA GLY A 9 11.43 13.23 1.39
C GLY A 9 10.84 14.64 1.55
N ARG A 10 10.24 15.17 0.48
CA ARG A 10 9.57 16.49 0.49
C ARG A 10 8.38 16.51 1.45
N TRP A 11 7.60 15.44 1.50
CA TRP A 11 6.49 15.30 2.45
C TRP A 11 6.97 15.45 3.89
N LYS A 12 8.00 14.69 4.28
CA LYS A 12 8.56 14.76 5.64
C LYS A 12 9.02 16.17 6.00
N GLN A 13 9.71 16.86 5.08
CA GLN A 13 10.13 18.25 5.28
C GLN A 13 8.94 19.20 5.46
N GLN A 14 7.86 19.02 4.70
CA GLN A 14 6.67 19.86 4.78
C GLN A 14 5.86 19.61 6.04
N VAL A 15 5.68 18.34 6.43
CA VAL A 15 5.02 17.96 7.68
C VAL A 15 5.76 18.56 8.88
N ALA A 16 7.09 18.51 8.90
CA ALA A 16 7.90 19.12 9.96
C ALA A 16 7.71 20.64 10.07
N ASN A 17 7.31 21.32 8.99
CA ASN A 17 7.08 22.76 8.96
C ASN A 17 5.60 23.17 8.77
N LYS A 18 4.65 22.26 9.01
CA LYS A 18 3.23 22.54 8.76
C LYS A 18 2.65 23.61 9.70
N THR A 19 3.23 23.80 10.88
CA THR A 19 2.79 24.82 11.84
C THR A 19 3.05 26.23 11.32
N GLU A 20 4.22 26.49 10.71
CA GLU A 20 4.51 27.81 10.13
C GLU A 20 3.88 27.98 8.74
N ARG A 21 3.73 26.88 8.01
CA ARG A 21 3.19 26.85 6.64
C ARG A 21 1.97 25.93 6.52
N PRO A 22 0.83 26.32 7.13
CA PRO A 22 -0.33 25.44 7.28
C PRO A 22 -1.17 25.29 6.02
N TYR A 23 -0.83 25.93 4.89
CA TYR A 23 -1.57 25.80 3.65
C TYR A 23 -0.69 25.25 2.54
N TRP A 24 -1.14 24.19 1.88
CA TRP A 24 -0.41 23.52 0.82
C TRP A 24 -1.15 23.67 -0.51
N GLN A 25 -0.38 23.97 -1.55
CA GLN A 25 -0.91 24.18 -2.89
C GLN A 25 -0.25 23.20 -3.88
N ARG A 26 -1.10 22.58 -4.69
CA ARG A 26 -0.72 21.79 -5.86
C ARG A 26 -0.21 22.69 -6.97
N VAL A 27 0.94 22.36 -7.52
CA VAL A 27 1.54 23.08 -8.66
C VAL A 27 1.96 22.08 -9.73
N ALA A 28 1.36 22.21 -10.90
CA ALA A 28 1.81 21.51 -12.11
C ALA A 28 2.85 22.36 -12.87
N VAL A 29 3.59 21.74 -13.78
CA VAL A 29 4.55 22.48 -14.63
C VAL A 29 3.81 23.34 -15.67
N MET A 30 2.61 22.90 -16.10
CA MET A 30 1.77 23.58 -17.09
C MET A 30 2.45 23.77 -18.45
N ASP A 31 3.26 22.80 -18.86
CA ASP A 31 3.82 22.70 -20.21
C ASP A 31 3.03 21.70 -21.07
N LEU A 32 3.44 21.54 -22.34
CA LEU A 32 2.80 20.62 -23.31
C LEU A 32 2.78 19.15 -22.86
N HIS A 33 3.61 18.76 -21.89
CA HIS A 33 3.68 17.40 -21.34
C HIS A 33 2.87 17.26 -20.04
N THR A 34 2.22 18.32 -19.58
CA THR A 34 1.32 18.28 -18.43
C THR A 34 -0.02 17.73 -18.90
N ARG A 35 -0.35 16.52 -18.46
CA ARG A 35 -1.63 15.88 -18.77
C ARG A 35 -2.80 16.78 -18.33
N PRO A 36 -3.85 16.96 -19.16
CA PRO A 36 -4.98 17.83 -18.83
C PRO A 36 -5.58 17.53 -17.46
N ARG A 37 -5.76 16.25 -17.14
CA ARG A 37 -6.27 15.82 -15.85
C ARG A 37 -5.41 16.33 -14.68
N HIS A 38 -4.08 16.32 -14.79
CA HIS A 38 -3.20 16.82 -13.73
C HIS A 38 -3.21 18.35 -13.63
N ALA A 39 -3.44 19.04 -14.76
CA ALA A 39 -3.61 20.48 -14.80
C ALA A 39 -4.86 20.95 -14.04
N LEU A 40 -5.91 20.12 -13.92
CA LEU A 40 -7.11 20.41 -13.11
C LEU A 40 -6.78 20.73 -11.65
N LEU A 41 -5.74 20.13 -11.08
CA LEU A 41 -5.31 20.41 -9.71
C LEU A 41 -4.31 21.56 -9.61
N ASN A 42 -3.90 22.19 -10.71
CA ASN A 42 -2.95 23.30 -10.62
C ASN A 42 -3.60 24.49 -9.90
N GLY A 43 -2.99 24.92 -8.78
CA GLY A 43 -3.52 25.99 -7.93
C GLY A 43 -4.45 25.51 -6.81
N PHE A 44 -4.86 24.23 -6.81
CA PHE A 44 -5.65 23.66 -5.72
C PHE A 44 -4.89 23.82 -4.40
N THR A 45 -5.51 24.53 -3.46
CA THR A 45 -4.92 24.83 -2.15
C THR A 45 -5.83 24.28 -1.05
N ALA A 46 -5.25 23.60 -0.06
CA ALA A 46 -5.96 23.08 1.11
C ALA A 46 -5.09 23.22 2.37
N ALA A 47 -5.70 23.06 3.55
CA ALA A 47 -4.95 22.99 4.79
C ALA A 47 -3.97 21.79 4.78
N ALA A 48 -2.79 21.94 5.39
CA ALA A 48 -1.71 20.95 5.38
C ALA A 48 -2.09 19.61 6.05
N ASP A 49 -3.06 19.64 6.96
CA ASP A 49 -3.63 18.49 7.65
C ASP A 49 -4.89 17.90 6.96
N SER A 50 -5.31 18.49 5.83
CA SER A 50 -6.45 17.98 5.07
C SER A 50 -6.22 16.54 4.61
N PRO A 51 -7.22 15.64 4.72
CA PRO A 51 -7.11 14.24 4.29
C PRO A 51 -6.91 14.10 2.78
N VAL A 52 -7.15 15.16 2.00
CA VAL A 52 -6.90 15.19 0.55
C VAL A 52 -5.45 14.82 0.21
N TRP A 53 -4.50 15.15 1.10
CA TRP A 53 -3.08 14.86 0.89
C TRP A 53 -2.72 13.40 1.07
N ASP A 54 -3.61 12.57 1.61
CA ASP A 54 -3.36 11.13 1.75
C ASP A 54 -3.50 10.40 0.40
N TYR A 55 -4.22 11.02 -0.53
CA TYR A 55 -4.55 10.44 -1.83
C TYR A 55 -4.01 11.25 -3.01
N PHE A 56 -3.90 12.57 -2.88
CA PHE A 56 -3.56 13.48 -3.98
C PHE A 56 -2.27 14.29 -3.74
N TYR A 57 -1.42 13.85 -2.81
CA TYR A 57 -0.04 14.30 -2.75
C TYR A 57 0.76 13.66 -3.90
N PRO A 58 1.45 14.44 -4.75
CA PRO A 58 2.07 13.92 -5.96
C PRO A 58 3.18 12.89 -5.67
N PRO A 59 3.49 11.99 -6.61
CA PRO A 59 3.00 11.98 -8.00
C PRO A 59 1.63 11.31 -8.16
N ASP A 60 0.83 11.81 -9.09
CA ASP A 60 -0.47 11.19 -9.44
C ASP A 60 -0.37 10.24 -10.65
N GLY A 61 0.84 10.02 -11.16
CA GLY A 61 1.05 9.31 -12.42
C GLY A 61 2.52 9.11 -12.78
N TYR A 62 2.80 8.18 -13.70
CA TYR A 62 4.15 7.99 -14.23
C TYR A 62 4.63 9.26 -14.92
N GLY A 63 5.85 9.71 -14.64
CA GLY A 63 6.40 10.95 -15.18
C GLY A 63 5.70 12.23 -14.67
N CYS A 64 4.84 12.16 -13.65
CA CYS A 64 4.20 13.34 -13.08
C CYS A 64 5.23 14.29 -12.45
N ARG A 65 5.23 15.55 -12.88
CA ARG A 65 6.13 16.61 -12.37
C ARG A 65 5.41 17.61 -11.46
N CYS A 66 4.21 17.26 -11.00
CA CYS A 66 3.48 18.07 -10.03
C CYS A 66 4.20 18.06 -8.67
N ARG A 67 4.06 19.14 -7.90
CA ARG A 67 4.68 19.30 -6.58
C ARG A 67 3.75 20.07 -5.63
N ILE A 68 4.06 20.00 -4.33
CA ILE A 68 3.43 20.84 -3.31
C ILE A 68 4.31 22.04 -2.96
N ARG A 69 3.68 23.21 -2.88
CA ARG A 69 4.24 24.43 -2.27
C ARG A 69 3.50 24.71 -0.96
N ALA A 70 4.24 25.09 0.08
CA ALA A 70 3.69 25.39 1.39
C ALA A 70 3.71 26.91 1.67
N PHE A 71 2.59 27.44 2.13
CA PHE A 71 2.33 28.86 2.32
C PHE A 71 1.91 29.17 3.76
N THR A 72 2.27 30.35 4.23
CA THR A 72 1.74 30.92 5.47
C THR A 72 0.33 31.47 5.24
N ARG A 73 -0.43 31.74 6.32
CA ARG A 73 -1.75 32.39 6.22
C ARG A 73 -1.70 33.73 5.49
N ALA A 74 -0.77 34.60 5.88
CA ALA A 74 -0.59 35.90 5.24
C ALA A 74 -0.26 35.79 3.73
N GLN A 75 0.46 34.74 3.32
CA GLN A 75 0.75 34.50 1.90
C GLN A 75 -0.49 34.03 1.12
N VAL A 76 -1.37 33.24 1.73
CA VAL A 76 -2.65 32.81 1.13
C VAL A 76 -3.57 34.02 0.97
N GLU A 77 -3.72 34.84 2.01
CA GLU A 77 -4.55 36.04 2.02
C GLU A 77 -4.05 37.08 1.01
N ALA A 78 -2.75 37.40 1.03
CA ALA A 78 -2.17 38.39 0.12
C ALA A 78 -2.25 37.98 -1.37
N ARG A 79 -2.34 36.68 -1.65
CA ARG A 79 -2.45 36.14 -3.02
C ARG A 79 -3.88 35.82 -3.43
N GLY A 80 -4.85 35.97 -2.52
CA GLY A 80 -6.25 35.64 -2.77
C GLY A 80 -6.48 34.16 -3.11
N PHE A 81 -5.69 33.25 -2.55
CA PHE A 81 -5.87 31.82 -2.82
C PHE A 81 -7.13 31.29 -2.15
N ALA A 82 -7.98 30.61 -2.94
CA ALA A 82 -9.09 29.83 -2.41
C ALA A 82 -8.54 28.60 -1.68
N VAL A 83 -8.93 28.42 -0.41
CA VAL A 83 -8.62 27.22 0.36
C VAL A 83 -9.82 26.29 0.30
N HIS A 84 -9.59 25.06 -0.16
CA HIS A 84 -10.61 24.06 -0.40
C HIS A 84 -10.60 22.98 0.68
N GLU A 85 -11.79 22.48 0.99
CA GLU A 85 -12.02 21.29 1.81
C GLU A 85 -12.85 20.29 0.99
N PRO A 86 -12.24 19.58 0.03
CA PRO A 86 -12.99 18.71 -0.86
C PRO A 86 -13.52 17.48 -0.12
N GLU A 87 -14.73 17.06 -0.48
CA GLU A 87 -15.26 15.75 -0.11
C GLU A 87 -14.49 14.65 -0.88
N LEU A 88 -14.03 13.64 -0.14
CA LEU A 88 -13.40 12.45 -0.69
C LEU A 88 -14.42 11.32 -0.72
N TYR A 89 -14.58 10.68 -1.87
CA TYR A 89 -15.49 9.55 -2.04
C TYR A 89 -14.85 8.46 -2.90
N ASP A 90 -15.41 7.25 -2.82
CA ASP A 90 -14.94 6.09 -3.56
C ASP A 90 -15.59 6.01 -4.94
N ILE A 91 -14.79 5.67 -5.95
CA ILE A 91 -15.25 5.33 -7.30
C ILE A 91 -14.55 4.07 -7.79
N GLU A 92 -15.16 3.40 -8.76
CA GLU A 92 -14.52 2.32 -9.48
C GLU A 92 -13.70 2.86 -10.66
N GLN A 93 -12.40 2.57 -10.66
CA GLN A 93 -11.48 2.96 -11.72
C GLN A 93 -10.90 1.71 -12.39
N GLU A 94 -10.95 1.64 -13.72
CA GLU A 94 -10.25 0.58 -14.47
C GLU A 94 -8.74 0.61 -14.24
N TYR A 95 -8.14 -0.56 -14.06
CA TYR A 95 -6.71 -0.70 -13.83
C TYR A 95 -6.12 -1.78 -14.74
N GLY A 96 -5.34 -1.35 -15.74
CA GLY A 96 -4.41 -2.21 -16.51
C GLY A 96 -5.00 -3.32 -17.38
N ILE A 97 -6.19 -3.82 -17.08
CA ILE A 97 -6.90 -4.89 -17.79
C ILE A 97 -8.31 -4.35 -18.11
N PRO A 98 -8.74 -4.36 -19.39
CA PRO A 98 -10.07 -3.89 -19.78
C PRO A 98 -11.18 -4.60 -18.98
N GLY A 99 -12.12 -3.83 -18.42
CA GLY A 99 -13.26 -4.37 -17.66
C GLY A 99 -12.95 -4.80 -16.22
N LYS A 100 -11.72 -4.62 -15.72
CA LYS A 100 -11.39 -4.81 -14.29
C LYS A 100 -11.20 -3.47 -13.61
N THR A 101 -11.97 -3.24 -12.55
CA THR A 101 -11.91 -2.02 -11.73
C THR A 101 -11.30 -2.28 -10.36
N ARG A 102 -10.85 -1.20 -9.73
CA ARG A 102 -10.55 -1.15 -8.31
C ARG A 102 -11.19 0.10 -7.71
N THR A 103 -11.57 0.00 -6.45
CA THR A 103 -12.03 1.15 -5.67
C THR A 103 -10.87 2.11 -5.43
N VAL A 104 -11.05 3.38 -5.78
CA VAL A 104 -10.07 4.46 -5.58
C VAL A 104 -10.74 5.69 -4.98
N LYS A 105 -9.96 6.55 -4.31
CA LYS A 105 -10.43 7.87 -3.89
C LYS A 105 -10.54 8.82 -5.07
N ALA A 106 -11.61 9.59 -5.04
CA ALA A 106 -11.89 10.69 -5.95
C ALA A 106 -12.33 11.93 -5.17
N MET A 107 -12.27 13.07 -5.84
CA MET A 107 -12.85 14.33 -5.36
C MET A 107 -13.40 15.12 -6.55
N LYS A 108 -14.31 16.05 -6.29
CA LYS A 108 -14.74 17.03 -7.31
C LYS A 108 -13.86 18.26 -7.29
N ILE A 109 -13.41 18.70 -8.47
CA ILE A 109 -12.70 19.96 -8.65
C ILE A 109 -13.21 20.65 -9.92
N GLY A 110 -13.66 21.90 -9.81
CA GLY A 110 -14.18 22.64 -10.97
C GLY A 110 -15.39 21.97 -11.65
N GLY A 111 -16.16 21.15 -10.93
CA GLY A 111 -17.27 20.36 -11.49
C GLY A 111 -16.86 19.02 -12.11
N GLU A 112 -15.55 18.76 -12.27
CA GLU A 112 -15.01 17.50 -12.79
C GLU A 112 -14.62 16.55 -11.66
N VAL A 113 -14.71 15.24 -11.94
CA VAL A 113 -14.21 14.20 -11.03
C VAL A 113 -12.71 14.04 -11.25
N TYR A 114 -11.92 14.27 -10.22
CA TYR A 114 -10.50 13.98 -10.19
C TYR A 114 -10.21 12.69 -9.44
N THR A 115 -9.35 11.86 -10.00
CA THR A 115 -8.70 10.74 -9.32
C THR A 115 -7.24 10.67 -9.77
N ALA A 116 -6.38 9.92 -9.10
CA ALA A 116 -5.00 9.69 -9.56
C ALA A 116 -4.97 8.65 -10.69
N ASP A 117 -3.82 8.46 -11.35
CA ASP A 117 -3.69 7.42 -12.39
C ASP A 117 -3.74 6.03 -11.73
N PRO A 118 -4.14 5.00 -12.50
CA PRO A 118 -3.97 3.61 -12.10
C PRO A 118 -2.55 3.32 -11.56
N GLY A 119 -2.46 2.84 -10.31
CA GLY A 119 -1.20 2.58 -9.60
C GLY A 119 -0.66 3.74 -8.75
N PHE A 120 -1.37 4.87 -8.72
CA PHE A 120 -1.12 6.02 -7.84
C PHE A 120 -2.36 6.23 -6.94
N GLY A 121 -2.47 7.39 -6.30
CA GLY A 121 -3.59 7.72 -5.41
C GLY A 121 -3.29 7.46 -3.94
N PHE A 122 -2.01 7.52 -3.55
CA PHE A 122 -1.54 7.42 -2.18
C PHE A 122 -0.42 8.42 -1.97
N ASN A 123 -0.25 8.87 -0.73
CA ASN A 123 0.84 9.78 -0.37
C ASN A 123 2.16 9.01 -0.25
N PRO A 124 3.16 9.25 -1.12
CA PRO A 124 4.43 8.53 -1.08
C PRO A 124 5.24 8.76 0.20
N GLY A 125 4.96 9.83 0.95
CA GLY A 125 5.56 10.11 2.24
C GLY A 125 4.89 9.38 3.41
N LYS A 126 3.67 8.85 3.22
CA LYS A 126 2.97 8.00 4.19
C LYS A 126 2.96 6.52 3.80
N VAL A 127 2.97 6.22 2.49
CA VAL A 127 2.83 4.87 1.95
C VAL A 127 3.93 4.60 0.91
N ALA A 128 4.63 3.48 1.05
CA ALA A 128 5.60 2.99 0.08
C ALA A 128 4.88 2.45 -1.17
N PHE A 129 5.39 2.78 -2.36
CA PHE A 129 4.88 2.24 -3.62
C PHE A 129 5.18 0.75 -3.72
N THR A 130 4.12 -0.05 -3.91
CA THR A 130 4.23 -1.47 -4.27
C THR A 130 3.72 -1.65 -5.70
N PRO A 131 4.50 -2.28 -6.61
CA PRO A 131 4.04 -2.58 -7.96
C PRO A 131 2.88 -3.58 -7.91
N THR A 132 2.01 -3.57 -8.92
CA THR A 132 0.95 -4.58 -9.03
C THR A 132 1.56 -5.90 -9.51
N LEU A 133 1.96 -6.73 -8.54
CA LEU A 133 2.73 -7.94 -8.76
C LEU A 133 1.98 -9.00 -9.58
N ASP A 134 0.65 -8.97 -9.55
CA ASP A 134 -0.22 -9.86 -10.32
C ASP A 134 -0.02 -9.77 -11.84
N LYS A 135 0.61 -8.71 -12.36
CA LYS A 135 0.94 -8.56 -13.79
C LYS A 135 2.19 -9.32 -14.23
N TYR A 136 2.99 -9.79 -13.29
CA TYR A 136 4.29 -10.39 -13.59
C TYR A 136 4.23 -11.91 -13.49
N ALA A 137 5.17 -12.58 -14.16
CA ALA A 137 5.39 -14.00 -14.01
C ALA A 137 5.64 -14.35 -12.53
N THR A 138 5.08 -15.47 -12.06
CA THR A 138 5.10 -15.89 -10.66
C THR A 138 6.51 -15.85 -10.06
N GLN A 139 7.50 -16.41 -10.76
CA GLN A 139 8.88 -16.46 -10.27
C GLN A 139 9.48 -15.06 -10.07
N ALA A 140 9.30 -14.14 -11.03
CA ALA A 140 9.80 -12.78 -10.93
C ALA A 140 9.13 -12.01 -9.79
N ALA A 141 7.82 -12.19 -9.61
CA ALA A 141 7.11 -11.57 -8.50
C ALA A 141 7.54 -12.13 -7.13
N ARG A 142 7.76 -13.45 -7.00
CA ARG A 142 8.30 -14.06 -5.77
C ARG A 142 9.67 -13.50 -5.40
N GLN A 143 10.57 -13.36 -6.39
CA GLN A 143 11.88 -12.75 -6.18
C GLN A 143 11.78 -11.29 -5.70
N TYR A 144 10.88 -10.51 -6.29
CA TYR A 144 10.63 -9.14 -5.85
C TYR A 144 10.15 -9.12 -4.39
N ILE A 145 9.18 -9.96 -4.03
CA ILE A 145 8.64 -10.05 -2.67
C ILE A 145 9.73 -10.36 -1.66
N THR A 146 10.58 -11.35 -1.93
CA THR A 146 11.70 -11.70 -1.03
C THR A 146 12.65 -10.51 -0.84
N GLY A 147 12.99 -9.80 -1.91
CA GLY A 147 13.81 -8.59 -1.84
C GLY A 147 13.12 -7.44 -1.10
N SER A 148 11.79 -7.32 -1.19
CA SER A 148 11.01 -6.33 -0.46
C SER A 148 10.96 -6.63 1.04
N LEU A 149 10.68 -7.88 1.44
CA LEU A 149 10.59 -8.30 2.85
C LEU A 149 11.91 -8.12 3.60
N THR A 150 13.03 -8.33 2.91
CA THR A 150 14.38 -8.13 3.46
C THR A 150 14.92 -6.71 3.23
N GLY A 151 14.12 -5.85 2.60
CA GLY A 151 14.50 -4.51 2.20
C GLY A 151 14.28 -3.46 3.30
N PRO A 152 14.93 -2.29 3.15
CA PRO A 152 14.85 -1.22 4.14
C PRO A 152 13.45 -0.59 4.25
N ASP A 153 12.63 -0.69 3.21
CA ASP A 153 11.25 -0.16 3.19
C ASP A 153 10.33 -0.99 4.10
N PHE A 154 10.44 -2.32 4.03
CA PHE A 154 9.70 -3.22 4.91
C PHE A 154 10.19 -3.09 6.36
N ALA A 155 11.51 -3.05 6.57
CA ALA A 155 12.09 -2.86 7.90
C ALA A 155 11.60 -1.57 8.59
N ARG A 156 11.53 -0.45 7.86
CA ARG A 156 10.96 0.80 8.38
C ARG A 156 9.46 0.69 8.64
N GLY A 157 8.72 0.03 7.74
CA GLY A 157 7.30 -0.23 7.91
C GLY A 157 6.99 -0.99 9.20
N LEU A 158 7.70 -2.09 9.40
CA LEU A 158 7.59 -2.91 10.61
C LEU A 158 7.98 -2.11 11.86
N ALA A 159 9.09 -1.37 11.83
CA ALA A 159 9.52 -0.55 12.96
C ALA A 159 8.48 0.53 13.33
N SER A 160 7.91 1.21 12.33
CA SER A 160 6.81 2.17 12.56
C SER A 160 5.57 1.49 13.14
N ALA A 161 5.22 0.30 12.65
CA ALA A 161 4.08 -0.45 13.18
C ALA A 161 4.27 -0.85 14.65
N LEU A 162 5.45 -1.37 14.99
CA LEU A 162 5.83 -1.73 16.35
C LEU A 162 5.86 -0.52 17.29
N ALA A 163 6.17 0.68 16.77
CA ALA A 163 6.12 1.93 17.52
C ALA A 163 4.70 2.50 17.70
N GLY A 164 3.67 1.87 17.12
CA GLY A 164 2.29 2.37 17.16
C GLY A 164 1.94 3.40 16.07
N ASP A 165 2.86 3.67 15.14
CA ASP A 165 2.70 4.63 14.04
C ASP A 165 2.32 3.93 12.72
N ALA A 166 1.53 2.86 12.79
CA ALA A 166 1.11 2.11 11.61
C ALA A 166 0.15 2.92 10.74
N SER A 167 0.38 2.92 9.43
CA SER A 167 -0.56 3.47 8.44
C SER A 167 -1.65 2.44 8.13
N PRO A 168 -2.94 2.75 8.30
CA PRO A 168 -4.03 1.82 7.99
C PRO A 168 -4.19 1.57 6.49
N GLN A 169 -3.59 2.40 5.63
CA GLN A 169 -3.60 2.22 4.18
C GLN A 169 -2.37 1.43 3.68
N GLN A 170 -1.33 1.28 4.49
CA GLN A 170 -0.10 0.62 4.05
C GLN A 170 -0.27 -0.90 4.10
N THR A 171 0.03 -1.53 2.96
CA THR A 171 0.18 -2.98 2.87
C THR A 171 1.52 -3.34 2.25
N TYR A 172 2.04 -4.52 2.57
CA TYR A 172 3.29 -5.06 2.02
C TYR A 172 3.02 -6.43 1.42
N PRO A 173 3.54 -6.74 0.22
CA PRO A 173 3.36 -8.07 -0.36
C PRO A 173 4.22 -9.07 0.44
N VAL A 174 3.64 -10.21 0.77
CA VAL A 174 4.28 -11.27 1.56
C VAL A 174 4.48 -12.54 0.77
N ALA A 175 3.56 -12.89 -0.12
CA ALA A 175 3.66 -14.10 -0.91
C ALA A 175 2.97 -13.95 -2.26
N MET A 176 3.39 -14.78 -3.22
CA MET A 176 2.76 -14.89 -4.53
C MET A 176 2.29 -16.33 -4.78
N LEU A 177 0.98 -16.51 -4.88
CA LEU A 177 0.36 -17.78 -5.24
C LEU A 177 0.71 -18.17 -6.69
N PRO A 178 0.76 -19.48 -7.02
CA PRO A 178 0.92 -19.92 -8.40
C PRO A 178 -0.28 -19.50 -9.25
N GLY A 179 -0.06 -19.34 -10.56
CA GLY A 179 -1.08 -18.99 -11.54
C GLY A 179 -0.55 -18.08 -12.63
N GLU A 180 -1.39 -17.81 -13.63
CA GLU A 180 -1.04 -16.98 -14.77
C GLU A 180 -1.01 -15.49 -14.41
N PRO A 181 -0.19 -14.68 -15.11
CA PRO A 181 -0.28 -13.22 -15.07
C PRO A 181 -1.72 -12.72 -15.23
N ASP A 182 -2.00 -11.54 -14.66
CA ASP A 182 -3.30 -10.87 -14.67
C ASP A 182 -4.42 -11.59 -13.88
N THR A 183 -4.06 -12.61 -13.11
CA THR A 183 -4.92 -13.21 -12.07
C THR A 183 -4.52 -12.74 -10.67
N LEU A 184 -5.50 -12.61 -9.77
CA LEU A 184 -5.29 -12.18 -8.39
C LEU A 184 -4.56 -13.25 -7.57
N ARG A 185 -3.26 -13.04 -7.33
CA ARG A 185 -2.35 -14.04 -6.73
C ARG A 185 -1.49 -13.48 -5.61
N THR A 186 -1.37 -12.16 -5.49
CA THR A 186 -0.57 -11.48 -4.46
C THR A 186 -1.24 -11.61 -3.10
N ILE A 187 -0.50 -12.08 -2.10
CA ILE A 187 -0.85 -12.04 -0.68
C ILE A 187 -0.13 -10.83 -0.09
N SER A 188 -0.84 -10.01 0.65
CA SER A 188 -0.26 -8.87 1.36
C SER A 188 -0.46 -8.99 2.86
N VAL A 189 0.22 -8.16 3.64
CA VAL A 189 -0.06 -7.94 5.05
C VAL A 189 -0.32 -6.45 5.26
N ALA A 190 -1.31 -6.12 6.10
CA ALA A 190 -1.55 -4.74 6.50
C ALA A 190 -0.49 -4.31 7.52
N GLN A 191 0.03 -3.09 7.40
CA GLN A 191 1.03 -2.59 8.35
C GLN A 191 0.49 -2.62 9.79
N THR A 192 -0.80 -2.37 9.96
CA THR A 192 -1.49 -2.40 11.26
C THR A 192 -1.53 -3.77 11.91
N THR A 193 -1.49 -4.87 11.15
CA THR A 193 -1.52 -6.23 11.70
C THR A 193 -0.13 -6.83 11.90
N MET A 194 0.92 -6.21 11.32
CA MET A 194 2.28 -6.72 11.42
C MET A 194 2.75 -7.00 12.87
N PRO A 195 2.53 -6.10 13.86
CA PRO A 195 3.02 -6.31 15.23
C PRO A 195 2.47 -7.58 15.89
N GLU A 196 1.25 -7.99 15.52
CA GLU A 196 0.59 -9.19 16.05
C GLU A 196 1.13 -10.47 15.40
N LEU A 197 1.73 -10.37 14.22
CA LEU A 197 2.19 -11.51 13.41
C LEU A 197 3.66 -11.83 13.65
N SER A 198 4.52 -10.82 13.73
CA SER A 198 5.95 -11.01 14.03
C SER A 198 6.62 -9.69 14.42
N ALA A 199 7.61 -9.79 15.31
CA ALA A 199 8.45 -8.67 15.70
C ALA A 199 9.61 -8.41 14.72
N ASP A 200 9.88 -9.33 13.78
CA ASP A 200 10.98 -9.23 12.85
C ASP A 200 10.60 -9.63 11.42
N ALA A 201 11.47 -9.30 10.46
CA ALA A 201 11.26 -9.64 9.06
C ALA A 201 11.34 -11.17 8.80
N ALA A 202 12.01 -11.94 9.66
CA ALA A 202 12.18 -13.37 9.47
C ALA A 202 10.84 -14.12 9.59
N GLY A 203 9.94 -13.67 10.48
CA GLY A 203 8.57 -14.21 10.54
C GLY A 203 7.80 -14.05 9.22
N PHE A 204 7.94 -12.92 8.53
CA PHE A 204 7.28 -12.70 7.23
C PHE A 204 7.96 -13.45 6.08
N VAL A 205 9.27 -13.67 6.15
CA VAL A 205 9.97 -14.58 5.21
C VAL A 205 9.52 -16.03 5.43
N ALA A 206 9.34 -16.47 6.67
CA ALA A 206 8.77 -17.79 6.97
C ALA A 206 7.32 -17.90 6.47
N ALA A 207 6.53 -16.84 6.59
CA ALA A 207 5.19 -16.75 6.01
C ALA A 207 5.22 -16.93 4.49
N GLN A 208 6.13 -16.23 3.79
CA GLN A 208 6.33 -16.39 2.35
C GLN A 208 6.56 -17.86 1.99
N GLN A 209 7.53 -18.50 2.65
CA GLN A 209 7.88 -19.90 2.39
C GLN A 209 6.71 -20.85 2.65
N THR A 210 5.97 -20.61 3.73
CA THR A 210 4.81 -21.41 4.15
C THR A 210 3.68 -21.33 3.13
N ILE A 211 3.38 -20.13 2.63
CA ILE A 211 2.29 -19.91 1.67
C ILE A 211 2.67 -20.36 0.26
N GLU A 212 3.92 -20.16 -0.14
CA GLU A 212 4.37 -20.47 -1.51
C GLU A 212 4.75 -21.94 -1.71
N ASN A 213 5.09 -22.65 -0.63
CA ASN A 213 5.48 -24.07 -0.63
C ASN A 213 4.82 -24.83 0.55
N PRO A 214 3.48 -24.87 0.63
CA PRO A 214 2.79 -25.55 1.71
C PRO A 214 2.93 -27.07 1.57
N THR A 215 3.09 -27.76 2.71
CA THR A 215 2.84 -29.21 2.82
C THR A 215 1.33 -29.48 2.78
N HIS A 216 0.55 -28.61 3.44
CA HIS A 216 -0.90 -28.71 3.47
C HIS A 216 -1.57 -27.36 3.25
N THR A 217 -2.71 -27.38 2.56
CA THR A 217 -3.57 -26.21 2.38
C THR A 217 -5.00 -26.59 2.68
N VAL A 218 -5.67 -25.83 3.54
CA VAL A 218 -7.06 -26.07 3.91
C VAL A 218 -7.81 -24.75 4.06
N THR A 219 -9.03 -24.69 3.53
CA THR A 219 -9.89 -23.51 3.68
C THR A 219 -11.01 -23.83 4.67
N HIS A 220 -11.16 -22.97 5.67
CA HIS A 220 -12.20 -23.10 6.70
C HIS A 220 -12.64 -21.70 7.14
N ASP A 221 -13.96 -21.47 7.22
CA ASP A 221 -14.55 -20.18 7.64
C ASP A 221 -13.96 -18.93 6.96
N GLY A 222 -13.83 -19.01 5.63
CA GLY A 222 -13.31 -17.91 4.80
C GLY A 222 -11.83 -17.60 5.00
N MET A 223 -11.09 -18.44 5.73
CA MET A 223 -9.65 -18.37 5.92
C MET A 223 -8.99 -19.55 5.22
N THR A 224 -7.97 -19.30 4.39
CA THR A 224 -7.11 -20.34 3.85
C THR A 224 -5.87 -20.46 4.71
N TRP A 225 -5.64 -21.66 5.24
CA TRP A 225 -4.51 -22.02 6.08
C TRP A 225 -3.48 -22.76 5.24
N TYR A 226 -2.26 -22.27 5.28
CA TYR A 226 -1.08 -22.88 4.67
C TYR A 226 -0.21 -23.42 5.79
N ALA A 227 0.15 -24.69 5.73
CA ALA A 227 1.02 -25.32 6.71
C ALA A 227 2.25 -25.90 6.02
N ARG A 228 3.41 -25.66 6.59
CA ARG A 228 4.70 -26.17 6.12
C ARG A 228 5.49 -26.67 7.32
N ARG A 229 6.18 -27.80 7.16
CA ARG A 229 7.13 -28.29 8.16
C ARG A 229 8.55 -27.88 7.79
N ALA A 230 9.27 -27.27 8.73
CA ALA A 230 10.68 -26.88 8.59
C ALA A 230 11.41 -27.11 9.92
N ASP A 231 12.58 -27.74 9.88
CA ASP A 231 13.41 -28.04 11.07
C ASP A 231 12.63 -28.70 12.22
N ASN A 232 11.74 -29.65 11.87
CA ASN A 232 10.81 -30.35 12.76
C ASN A 232 9.71 -29.49 13.41
N VAL A 233 9.64 -28.19 13.09
CA VAL A 233 8.60 -27.28 13.55
C VAL A 233 7.57 -27.06 12.45
N TRP A 234 6.30 -27.08 12.80
CA TRP A 234 5.23 -26.64 11.92
C TRP A 234 5.15 -25.12 11.90
N GLN A 235 5.07 -24.57 10.70
CA GLN A 235 4.79 -23.16 10.44
C GLN A 235 3.41 -23.09 9.78
N VAL A 236 2.54 -22.23 10.31
CA VAL A 236 1.16 -22.07 9.81
C VAL A 236 0.90 -20.60 9.53
N ALA A 237 0.42 -20.32 8.31
CA ALA A 237 -0.01 -19.02 7.86
C ALA A 237 -1.50 -19.04 7.50
N GLY A 238 -2.28 -18.15 8.11
CA GLY A 238 -3.70 -17.95 7.80
C GLY A 238 -3.91 -16.71 6.94
N VAL A 239 -4.58 -16.89 5.81
CA VAL A 239 -4.87 -15.82 4.83
C VAL A 239 -6.38 -15.67 4.65
N ARG A 240 -6.90 -14.45 4.84
CA ARG A 240 -8.29 -14.08 4.55
C ARG A 240 -8.31 -12.90 3.61
N GLU A 241 -9.14 -12.96 2.57
CA GLU A 241 -9.28 -11.85 1.61
C GLU A 241 -7.95 -11.31 1.06
N ARG A 242 -7.01 -12.22 0.75
CA ARG A 242 -5.64 -11.88 0.27
C ARG A 242 -4.74 -11.19 1.30
N LEU A 243 -5.17 -11.07 2.54
CA LEU A 243 -4.38 -10.55 3.64
C LEU A 243 -3.89 -11.69 4.53
N LEU A 244 -2.61 -11.68 4.84
CA LEU A 244 -2.03 -12.49 5.90
C LEU A 244 -2.54 -11.95 7.24
N SER A 245 -3.18 -12.84 8.00
CA SER A 245 -3.85 -12.48 9.26
C SER A 245 -3.42 -13.35 10.44
N VAL A 246 -2.75 -14.47 10.20
CA VAL A 246 -2.28 -15.36 11.27
C VAL A 246 -0.91 -15.91 10.91
N LEU A 247 0.01 -15.89 11.86
CA LEU A 247 1.25 -16.67 11.84
C LEU A 247 1.39 -17.42 13.15
N LYS A 248 1.63 -18.72 13.07
CA LYS A 248 1.89 -19.58 14.22
C LYS A 248 3.00 -20.57 13.92
N GLN A 249 3.66 -21.03 14.97
CA GLN A 249 4.62 -22.12 14.90
C GLN A 249 4.52 -23.02 16.12
N GLY A 250 4.84 -24.30 15.96
CA GLY A 250 4.83 -25.27 17.05
C GLY A 250 5.09 -26.70 16.58
N ASP A 251 5.13 -27.64 17.52
CA ASP A 251 5.52 -29.03 17.22
C ASP A 251 4.38 -29.88 16.65
N SER A 252 3.13 -29.49 16.86
CA SER A 252 1.93 -30.22 16.44
C SER A 252 1.06 -29.37 15.52
N LEU A 253 0.78 -29.84 14.31
CA LEU A 253 -0.05 -29.12 13.34
C LEU A 253 -1.48 -28.91 13.84
N ASP A 254 -2.08 -29.92 14.46
CA ASP A 254 -3.45 -29.86 14.98
C ASP A 254 -3.62 -28.76 16.03
N SER A 255 -2.57 -28.50 16.82
CA SER A 255 -2.60 -27.42 17.83
C SER A 255 -2.55 -26.01 17.22
N LEU A 256 -2.13 -25.88 15.96
CA LEU A 256 -1.97 -24.60 15.27
C LEU A 256 -3.18 -24.25 14.42
N LEU A 257 -3.94 -25.25 13.96
CA LEU A 257 -5.15 -25.09 13.17
C LEU A 257 -6.39 -24.87 14.05
N PRO A 258 -7.47 -24.27 13.52
CA PRO A 258 -8.75 -24.16 14.24
C PRO A 258 -9.32 -25.55 14.56
N GLU A 259 -10.09 -25.65 15.65
CA GLU A 259 -10.82 -26.87 15.98
C GLU A 259 -11.74 -27.29 14.81
N GLY A 260 -11.76 -28.59 14.50
CA GLY A 260 -12.56 -29.14 13.40
C GLY A 260 -11.90 -29.05 12.01
N VAL A 261 -10.74 -28.39 11.89
CA VAL A 261 -9.93 -28.43 10.66
C VAL A 261 -9.04 -29.66 10.71
N ASN A 262 -9.36 -30.65 9.89
CA ASN A 262 -8.61 -31.89 9.81
C ASN A 262 -7.78 -31.91 8.51
N VAL A 263 -6.48 -32.18 8.64
CA VAL A 263 -5.56 -32.21 7.51
C VAL A 263 -5.03 -33.63 7.39
N PRO A 264 -5.27 -34.34 6.29
CA PRO A 264 -4.82 -35.73 6.17
C PRO A 264 -3.29 -35.80 6.21
N ASP A 265 -2.76 -36.63 7.12
CA ASP A 265 -1.35 -37.01 7.18
C ASP A 265 -1.00 -37.79 5.90
N ASN A 266 -0.44 -37.09 4.91
CA ASN A 266 0.22 -37.76 3.79
C ASN A 266 1.67 -37.99 4.21
N HIS A 267 1.90 -39.16 4.81
CA HIS A 267 3.23 -39.75 4.98
C HIS A 267 3.91 -40.00 3.62
#